data_AF-A0A1M2USW2-F1
#
_entry.id   AF-A0A1M2USW2-F1
#
_cell.length_a   1.000
_cell.length_b   1.000
_cell.length_c   1.000
_cell.angle_alpha   90.00
_cell.angle_beta   90.00
_cell.angle_gamma   90.00
#
_symmetry.space_group_name_H-M   'P 1'
#
loop_
_entity.id
_entity.type
_entity.pdbx_description
1 polymer ?
#
loop_
_entity_poly.entity_id
_entity_poly.type
_entity_poly.pdbx_seq_one_letter_code
_entity_poly.pdbx_strand_id
1 'polypeptide(L)'
;LWPLLQCPVYTSRFTAEILRRKLAEFDLLHRVPIIEVDTGERRQIGPFNVQWLALTHSIPDPNALMIRTRIGNIFHSGDWKLDDNPLVGHGYTTSTFTDLAEEGVAAMVCDSTNATVQGHSVSEAALHEGLRDLIAVAEGRVIVTCFGSNIARLHTLASIARETGRYMGLLGRSLVNMSGAAKATGLWPGSDKLISPAHLGYLPRHEVLGVATGSQGEPRTALRRLAQGSHPDFELEAGDTVIFSARAIPGNEEAIEALISQLRKLGVIVITAEDAGAPIHASGHPAQDELKAMYRWVQPRIAIPVHGEAEHMDVHADLAKGAGVPRAMVGRNGDLFMVRPVPGIRRQVVETGRLGWQKQELVRVY
;
A
#
# COMPACT_ATOMS: atom_id res chain seq x y z
N LEU A 1 16.03 -1.75 -14.39
CA LEU A 1 15.84 -0.27 -14.54
C LEU A 1 17.12 0.51 -14.26
N TRP A 2 17.82 0.27 -13.14
CA TRP A 2 19.04 1.03 -12.80
C TRP A 2 20.05 1.25 -13.94
N PRO A 3 20.43 0.22 -14.74
CA PRO A 3 21.40 0.39 -15.82
C PRO A 3 20.98 1.42 -16.89
N LEU A 4 19.70 1.75 -16.99
CA LEU A 4 19.15 2.72 -17.95
C LEU A 4 19.08 4.15 -17.40
N LEU A 5 18.93 4.31 -16.09
CA LEU A 5 18.64 5.62 -15.46
C LEU A 5 19.87 6.25 -14.80
N GLN A 6 20.65 5.44 -14.07
CA GLN A 6 21.92 5.84 -13.44
C GLN A 6 21.85 7.15 -12.60
N CYS A 7 20.73 7.40 -11.91
CA CYS A 7 20.47 8.62 -11.13
C CYS A 7 20.37 8.38 -9.59
N PRO A 8 20.72 9.35 -8.74
CA PRO A 8 20.50 9.18 -7.30
C PRO A 8 19.02 8.97 -6.96
N VAL A 9 18.75 8.07 -6.01
CA VAL A 9 17.41 7.76 -5.51
C VAL A 9 17.20 8.40 -4.14
N TYR A 10 16.28 9.35 -4.06
CA TYR A 10 15.91 10.02 -2.81
C TYR A 10 14.71 9.32 -2.18
N THR A 11 14.79 8.92 -0.92
CA THR A 11 13.71 8.16 -0.28
C THR A 11 13.76 8.16 1.25
N SER A 12 12.64 7.86 1.91
CA SER A 12 12.59 7.74 3.36
C SER A 12 13.46 6.58 3.86
N ARG A 13 13.87 6.63 5.13
CA ARG A 13 14.72 5.58 5.73
C ARG A 13 14.11 4.17 5.60
N PHE A 14 12.80 4.01 5.81
CA PHE A 14 12.13 2.72 5.64
C PHE A 14 12.19 2.21 4.20
N THR A 15 11.90 3.08 3.24
CA THR A 15 11.98 2.73 1.82
C THR A 15 13.41 2.46 1.36
N ALA A 16 14.40 3.18 1.90
CA ALA A 16 15.82 2.95 1.64
C ALA A 16 16.25 1.54 2.09
N GLU A 17 15.82 1.10 3.27
CA GLU A 17 16.12 -0.23 3.78
C GLU A 17 15.53 -1.33 2.88
N ILE A 18 14.29 -1.18 2.43
CA ILE A 18 13.66 -2.10 1.48
C ILE A 18 14.42 -2.12 0.14
N LEU A 19 14.78 -0.94 -0.36
CA LEU A 19 15.53 -0.79 -1.59
C LEU A 19 16.91 -1.47 -1.50
N ARG A 20 17.64 -1.28 -0.39
CA ARG A 20 18.93 -1.95 -0.16
C ARG A 20 18.80 -3.47 -0.21
N ARG A 21 17.79 -4.03 0.46
CA ARG A 21 17.51 -5.48 0.42
C ARG A 21 17.24 -5.97 -1.00
N LYS A 22 16.40 -5.25 -1.75
CA LYS A 22 16.13 -5.57 -3.17
C LYS A 22 17.39 -5.47 -4.03
N LEU A 23 18.21 -4.43 -3.85
CA LEU A 23 19.43 -4.26 -4.64
C LEU A 23 20.49 -5.32 -4.32
N ALA A 24 20.56 -5.80 -3.09
CA ALA A 24 21.44 -6.90 -2.71
C ALA A 24 21.08 -8.20 -3.46
N GLU A 25 19.79 -8.48 -3.72
CA GLU A 25 19.35 -9.63 -4.52
C GLU A 25 19.85 -9.59 -5.98
N PHE A 26 20.23 -8.41 -6.49
CA PHE A 26 20.71 -8.19 -7.86
C PHE A 26 22.18 -7.73 -7.95
N ASP A 27 22.94 -7.78 -6.86
CA ASP A 27 24.32 -7.27 -6.80
C ASP A 27 24.46 -5.80 -7.26
N LEU A 28 23.48 -4.97 -6.88
CA LEU A 28 23.42 -3.54 -7.22
C LEU A 28 23.59 -2.63 -6.01
N LEU A 29 23.75 -3.18 -4.80
CA LEU A 29 23.73 -2.42 -3.54
C LEU A 29 24.73 -1.26 -3.53
N HIS A 30 25.95 -1.49 -4.01
CA HIS A 30 27.03 -0.48 -4.03
C HIS A 30 27.02 0.39 -5.31
N ARG A 31 26.06 0.17 -6.22
CA ARG A 31 26.00 0.86 -7.52
C ARG A 31 24.94 1.94 -7.57
N VAL A 32 23.92 1.87 -6.72
CA VAL A 32 22.81 2.84 -6.69
C VAL A 32 23.06 3.84 -5.57
N PRO A 33 23.23 5.13 -5.85
CA PRO A 33 23.30 6.16 -4.81
C PRO A 33 21.93 6.32 -4.16
N ILE A 34 21.78 5.85 -2.93
CA ILE A 34 20.57 6.02 -2.13
C ILE A 34 20.80 7.19 -1.17
N ILE A 35 19.95 8.20 -1.27
CA ILE A 35 19.97 9.39 -0.42
C ILE A 35 18.74 9.35 0.46
N GLU A 36 18.96 9.15 1.76
CA GLU A 36 17.86 9.20 2.73
C GLU A 36 17.43 10.66 2.93
N VAL A 37 16.11 10.86 3.02
CA VAL A 37 15.48 12.14 3.30
C VAL A 37 14.48 11.99 4.44
N ASP A 38 14.46 12.99 5.31
CA ASP A 38 13.52 13.04 6.43
C ASP A 38 12.18 13.64 6.00
N THR A 39 11.10 13.20 6.64
CA THR A 39 9.79 13.81 6.45
C THR A 39 9.83 15.29 6.86
N GLY A 40 9.33 16.17 6.00
CA GLY A 40 9.40 17.64 6.16
C GLY A 40 10.62 18.28 5.49
N GLU A 41 11.65 17.51 5.15
CA GLU A 41 12.89 18.00 4.57
C GLU A 41 12.68 18.66 3.20
N ARG A 42 13.48 19.69 2.90
CA ARG A 42 13.57 20.34 1.58
C ARG A 42 14.94 20.09 0.95
N ARG A 43 14.96 19.70 -0.33
CA ARG A 43 16.19 19.52 -1.12
C ARG A 43 16.10 20.26 -2.46
N GLN A 44 17.21 20.85 -2.87
CA GLN A 44 17.38 21.36 -4.22
C GLN A 44 17.90 20.24 -5.13
N ILE A 45 17.12 19.87 -6.15
CA ILE A 45 17.45 18.83 -7.13
C ILE A 45 17.39 19.47 -8.52
N GLY A 46 18.54 19.88 -9.05
CA GLY A 46 18.60 20.65 -10.29
C GLY A 46 17.74 21.92 -10.19
N PRO A 47 16.78 22.16 -11.10
CA PRO A 47 15.89 23.33 -11.06
C PRO A 47 14.73 23.22 -10.07
N PHE A 48 14.59 22.09 -9.36
CA PHE A 48 13.45 21.79 -8.49
C PHE A 48 13.82 21.95 -7.02
N ASN A 49 12.98 22.66 -6.26
CA ASN A 49 13.02 22.60 -4.80
C ASN A 49 11.93 21.64 -4.35
N VAL A 50 12.33 20.47 -3.87
CA VAL A 50 11.44 19.35 -3.52
C VAL A 50 11.33 19.26 -2.00
N GLN A 51 10.10 19.18 -1.51
CA GLN A 51 9.82 18.95 -0.09
C GLN A 51 9.01 17.67 0.09
N TRP A 52 9.42 16.85 1.06
CA TRP A 52 8.70 15.67 1.50
C TRP A 52 7.69 16.06 2.57
N LEU A 53 6.43 15.71 2.37
CA LEU A 53 5.33 16.09 3.26
C LEU A 53 4.66 14.85 3.82
N ALA A 54 4.47 14.84 5.14
CA ALA A 54 3.88 13.73 5.88
C ALA A 54 2.46 13.41 5.40
N LEU A 55 2.20 12.14 5.09
CA LEU A 55 0.88 11.58 4.84
C LEU A 55 0.70 10.28 5.63
N THR A 56 -0.51 9.72 5.56
CA THR A 56 -0.77 8.35 6.02
C THR A 56 -1.14 7.45 4.84
N HIS A 57 -0.79 6.18 4.91
CA HIS A 57 -1.09 5.16 3.90
C HIS A 57 -1.02 3.76 4.55
N SER A 58 -1.16 2.70 3.75
CA SER A 58 -1.00 1.32 4.19
C SER A 58 0.45 0.91 4.49
N ILE A 59 1.43 1.78 4.24
CA ILE A 59 2.86 1.57 4.49
C ILE A 59 3.38 2.67 5.43
N PRO A 60 4.38 2.39 6.29
CA PRO A 60 4.99 3.42 7.11
C PRO A 60 5.70 4.53 6.31
N ASP A 61 5.70 5.72 6.91
CA ASP A 61 6.35 6.93 6.43
C ASP A 61 6.12 7.30 4.94
N PRO A 62 4.86 7.28 4.45
CA PRO A 62 4.55 7.68 3.09
C PRO A 62 4.63 9.21 2.98
N ASN A 63 5.17 9.71 1.87
CA ASN A 63 5.37 11.14 1.68
C ASN A 63 4.74 11.63 0.38
N ALA A 64 4.00 12.73 0.47
CA ALA A 64 3.72 13.58 -0.68
C ALA A 64 4.96 14.40 -1.04
N LEU A 65 4.96 14.93 -2.26
CA LEU A 65 6.00 15.84 -2.73
C LEU A 65 5.40 17.19 -3.10
N MET A 66 5.90 18.26 -2.49
CA MET A 66 5.73 19.61 -3.00
C MET A 66 6.96 19.97 -3.84
N ILE A 67 6.76 20.06 -5.15
CA ILE A 67 7.80 20.28 -6.16
C ILE A 67 7.68 21.72 -6.65
N ARG A 68 8.55 22.59 -6.15
CA ARG A 68 8.57 24.01 -6.48
C ARG A 68 9.47 24.26 -7.68
N THR A 69 8.95 25.06 -8.61
CA THR A 69 9.65 25.45 -9.85
C THR A 69 9.52 26.95 -10.08
N ARG A 70 10.32 27.51 -10.98
CA ARG A 70 10.26 28.94 -11.32
C ARG A 70 8.94 29.39 -11.95
N ILE A 71 8.16 28.46 -12.52
CA ILE A 71 6.95 28.77 -13.31
C ILE A 71 5.65 28.30 -12.66
N GLY A 72 5.73 27.52 -11.59
CA GLY A 72 4.58 27.01 -10.86
C GLY A 72 4.91 25.78 -10.01
N ASN A 73 4.23 25.65 -8.88
CA ASN A 73 4.43 24.53 -7.96
C ASN A 73 3.54 23.35 -8.33
N ILE A 74 4.06 22.15 -8.16
CA ILE A 74 3.34 20.89 -8.38
C ILE A 74 3.27 20.15 -7.06
N PHE A 75 2.05 19.84 -6.61
CA PHE A 75 1.85 18.93 -5.49
C PHE A 75 1.58 17.53 -6.04
N HIS A 76 2.35 16.54 -5.60
CA HIS A 76 2.13 15.13 -5.94
C HIS A 76 1.78 14.40 -4.65
N SER A 77 0.55 13.87 -4.56
CA SER A 77 0.08 13.24 -3.32
C SER A 77 0.85 11.96 -2.98
N GLY A 78 1.31 11.23 -4.01
CA GLY A 78 1.64 9.81 -3.82
C GLY A 78 0.37 9.04 -3.49
N ASP A 79 0.52 7.88 -2.87
CA ASP A 79 -0.61 7.06 -2.39
C ASP A 79 -0.89 7.41 -0.94
N TRP A 80 -2.16 7.60 -0.58
CA TRP A 80 -2.49 8.20 0.71
C TRP A 80 -3.91 7.93 1.18
N LYS A 81 -4.13 8.12 2.48
CA LYS A 81 -5.44 8.32 3.10
C LYS A 81 -5.30 9.34 4.22
N LEU A 82 -6.40 9.76 4.83
CA LEU A 82 -6.43 10.49 6.09
C LEU A 82 -6.75 9.51 7.21
N ASP A 83 -5.72 8.95 7.83
CA ASP A 83 -5.90 8.13 9.02
C ASP A 83 -5.74 9.00 10.25
N ASP A 84 -6.81 9.21 11.00
CA ASP A 84 -6.79 10.01 12.23
C ASP A 84 -6.10 9.29 13.40
N ASN A 85 -5.95 7.95 13.31
CA ASN A 85 -5.32 7.13 14.33
C ASN A 85 -4.31 6.14 13.72
N PRO A 86 -3.24 6.64 13.06
CA PRO A 86 -2.24 5.78 12.44
C PRO A 86 -1.44 5.03 13.51
N LEU A 87 -1.24 3.73 13.32
CA LEU A 87 -0.59 2.87 14.32
C LEU A 87 0.95 2.85 14.21
N VAL A 88 1.51 3.09 13.02
CA VAL A 88 2.94 2.96 12.74
C VAL A 88 3.40 4.08 11.82
N GLY A 89 4.58 4.64 12.09
CA GLY A 89 5.14 5.77 11.35
C GLY A 89 4.54 7.10 11.78
N HIS A 90 4.72 8.14 10.96
CA HIS A 90 4.13 9.44 11.22
C HIS A 90 2.65 9.52 10.78
N GLY A 91 1.91 10.46 11.38
CA GLY A 91 0.58 10.83 10.92
C GLY A 91 0.60 11.90 9.82
N TYR A 92 -0.51 12.63 9.72
CA TYR A 92 -0.62 13.83 8.88
C TYR A 92 -1.06 15.02 9.73
N THR A 93 -0.93 16.23 9.20
CA THR A 93 -1.49 17.43 9.82
C THR A 93 -2.17 18.27 8.77
N THR A 94 -3.43 18.66 9.00
CA THR A 94 -4.20 19.45 8.04
C THR A 94 -3.50 20.74 7.64
N SER A 95 -2.83 21.42 8.58
CA SER A 95 -2.10 22.67 8.29
C SER A 95 -1.04 22.49 7.21
N THR A 96 -0.36 21.33 7.17
CA THR A 96 0.63 21.01 6.13
C THR A 96 0.07 21.16 4.71
N PHE A 97 -1.23 20.92 4.51
CA PHE A 97 -1.88 21.02 3.20
C PHE A 97 -2.58 22.35 2.98
N THR A 98 -3.16 22.95 4.02
CA THR A 98 -3.79 24.28 3.91
C THR A 98 -2.77 25.37 3.63
N ASP A 99 -1.56 25.26 4.21
CA ASP A 99 -0.48 26.23 4.00
C ASP A 99 0.01 26.22 2.54
N LEU A 100 -0.18 25.11 1.81
CA LEU A 100 0.18 25.02 0.38
C LEU A 100 -0.71 25.91 -0.50
N ALA A 101 -1.94 26.22 -0.08
CA ALA A 101 -2.81 27.12 -0.82
C ALA A 101 -2.20 28.53 -0.91
N GLU A 102 -1.55 28.98 0.17
CA GLU A 102 -0.87 30.28 0.21
C GLU A 102 0.37 30.30 -0.71
N GLU A 103 1.09 29.19 -0.80
CA GLU A 103 2.23 29.03 -1.72
C GLU A 103 1.81 28.98 -3.20
N GLY A 104 0.54 28.67 -3.48
CA GLY A 104 -0.03 28.58 -4.81
C GLY A 104 0.39 27.31 -5.57
N VAL A 105 -0.56 26.37 -5.72
CA VAL A 105 -0.34 25.11 -6.44
C VAL A 105 -0.87 25.20 -7.88
N ALA A 106 0.03 25.08 -8.86
CA ALA A 106 -0.32 25.15 -10.28
C ALA A 106 -1.02 23.87 -10.76
N ALA A 107 -0.55 22.71 -10.30
CA ALA A 107 -1.24 21.44 -10.52
C ALA A 107 -1.04 20.49 -9.35
N MET A 108 -2.06 19.69 -9.10
CA MET A 108 -2.05 18.60 -8.15
C MET A 108 -2.18 17.27 -8.91
N VAL A 109 -1.18 16.40 -8.75
CA VAL A 109 -1.17 15.03 -9.24
C VAL A 109 -1.63 14.12 -8.10
N CYS A 110 -2.76 13.45 -8.27
CA CYS A 110 -3.47 12.82 -7.15
C CYS A 110 -3.90 11.37 -7.41
N ASP A 111 -3.71 10.52 -6.40
CA ASP A 111 -4.18 9.13 -6.35
C ASP A 111 -5.69 9.01 -6.55
N SER A 112 -6.12 8.14 -7.46
CA SER A 112 -7.51 7.93 -7.86
C SER A 112 -8.07 6.57 -7.45
N THR A 113 -7.28 5.72 -6.79
CA THR A 113 -7.57 4.30 -6.56
C THR A 113 -8.99 4.05 -6.04
N ASN A 114 -9.42 4.86 -5.08
CA ASN A 114 -10.74 4.74 -4.43
C ASN A 114 -11.68 5.91 -4.79
N ALA A 115 -11.47 6.61 -5.91
CA ALA A 115 -12.34 7.72 -6.31
C ALA A 115 -13.82 7.32 -6.51
N THR A 116 -14.07 6.06 -6.85
CA THR A 116 -15.41 5.48 -6.98
C THR A 116 -16.05 5.11 -5.64
N VAL A 117 -15.28 5.10 -4.55
CA VAL A 117 -15.73 4.69 -3.21
C VAL A 117 -16.24 5.91 -2.44
N GLN A 118 -17.52 5.90 -2.11
CA GLN A 118 -18.15 6.96 -1.31
C GLN A 118 -17.66 6.96 0.14
N GLY A 119 -17.81 8.11 0.82
CA GLY A 119 -17.49 8.26 2.23
C GLY A 119 -16.00 8.46 2.49
N HIS A 120 -15.52 7.83 3.56
CA HIS A 120 -14.19 7.99 4.12
C HIS A 120 -13.51 6.64 4.31
N SER A 121 -12.18 6.59 4.18
CA SER A 121 -11.39 5.41 4.47
C SER A 121 -11.46 5.04 5.96
N VAL A 122 -11.33 3.75 6.25
CA VAL A 122 -11.32 3.21 7.61
C VAL A 122 -9.91 3.34 8.19
N SER A 123 -9.80 3.72 9.47
CA SER A 123 -8.53 3.72 10.20
C SER A 123 -8.03 2.30 10.44
N GLU A 124 -6.71 2.07 10.41
CA GLU A 124 -6.14 0.76 10.79
C GLU A 124 -6.44 0.41 12.26
N ALA A 125 -6.56 1.41 13.14
CA ALA A 125 -6.91 1.20 14.55
C ALA A 125 -8.32 0.59 14.73
N ALA A 126 -9.25 0.92 13.82
CA ALA A 126 -10.63 0.44 13.89
C ALA A 126 -10.79 -1.06 13.58
N LEU A 127 -9.73 -1.72 13.09
CA LEU A 127 -9.77 -3.14 12.73
C LEU A 127 -9.53 -4.07 13.91
N HIS A 128 -9.03 -3.55 15.04
CA HIS A 128 -8.59 -4.36 16.17
C HIS A 128 -9.71 -5.23 16.72
N GLU A 129 -10.86 -4.63 17.03
CA GLU A 129 -11.98 -5.34 17.67
C GLU A 129 -12.55 -6.43 16.76
N GLY A 130 -12.84 -6.09 15.49
CA GLY A 130 -13.37 -7.05 14.53
C GLY A 130 -12.43 -8.24 14.28
N LEU A 131 -11.14 -7.99 14.10
CA LEU A 131 -10.16 -9.06 13.94
C LEU A 131 -10.00 -9.88 15.23
N ARG A 132 -9.94 -9.24 16.40
CA ARG A 132 -9.81 -9.91 17.68
C ARG A 132 -10.96 -10.87 17.92
N ASP A 133 -12.20 -10.43 17.70
CA ASP A 133 -13.38 -11.23 17.99
C ASP A 133 -13.43 -12.48 17.12
N LEU A 134 -13.11 -12.36 15.83
CA LEU A 134 -13.01 -13.50 14.92
C LEU A 134 -11.87 -14.46 15.29
N ILE A 135 -10.70 -13.93 15.69
CA ILE A 135 -9.53 -14.75 16.05
C ILE A 135 -9.76 -15.46 17.41
N ALA A 136 -10.46 -14.82 18.34
CA ALA A 136 -10.71 -15.34 19.69
C ALA A 136 -11.66 -16.53 19.69
N VAL A 137 -12.68 -16.55 18.82
CA VAL A 137 -13.67 -17.63 18.76
C VAL A 137 -13.22 -18.85 17.95
N ALA A 138 -12.15 -18.72 17.16
CA ALA A 138 -11.69 -19.82 16.30
C ALA A 138 -11.06 -20.95 17.11
N GLU A 139 -11.52 -22.19 16.93
CA GLU A 139 -10.97 -23.35 17.65
C GLU A 139 -9.69 -23.91 16.99
N GLY A 140 -9.54 -23.73 15.68
CA GLY A 140 -8.39 -24.21 14.91
C GLY A 140 -7.26 -23.19 14.79
N ARG A 141 -6.38 -23.43 13.82
CA ARG A 141 -5.39 -22.45 13.36
C ARG A 141 -6.12 -21.27 12.73
N VAL A 142 -5.60 -20.06 12.92
CA VAL A 142 -6.11 -18.88 12.22
C VAL A 142 -5.05 -18.36 11.27
N ILE A 143 -5.43 -18.17 10.00
CA ILE A 143 -4.59 -17.53 8.99
C ILE A 143 -5.23 -16.22 8.58
N VAL A 144 -4.54 -15.09 8.78
CA VAL A 144 -4.98 -13.79 8.31
C VAL A 144 -4.20 -13.40 7.07
N THR A 145 -4.90 -12.98 6.02
CA THR A 145 -4.26 -12.55 4.78
C THR A 145 -4.01 -11.05 4.80
N CYS A 146 -2.80 -10.61 4.48
CA CYS A 146 -2.51 -9.17 4.36
C CYS A 146 -1.43 -8.88 3.32
N PHE A 147 -1.35 -7.62 2.89
CA PHE A 147 -0.25 -7.16 2.07
C PHE A 147 1.04 -7.17 2.87
N GLY A 148 2.14 -7.61 2.26
CA GLY A 148 3.45 -7.70 2.91
C GLY A 148 3.94 -6.37 3.47
N SER A 149 3.54 -5.26 2.84
CA SER A 149 3.93 -3.90 3.20
C SER A 149 3.17 -3.30 4.38
N ASN A 150 2.06 -3.90 4.82
CA ASN A 150 1.20 -3.31 5.83
C ASN A 150 1.69 -3.61 7.26
N ILE A 151 2.72 -2.88 7.70
CA ILE A 151 3.31 -3.03 9.03
C ILE A 151 2.31 -2.69 10.15
N ALA A 152 1.42 -1.72 9.93
CA ALA A 152 0.36 -1.38 10.89
C ALA A 152 -0.57 -2.59 11.14
N ARG A 153 -0.98 -3.29 10.08
CA ARG A 153 -1.77 -4.52 10.21
C ARG A 153 -1.01 -5.61 10.96
N LEU A 154 0.29 -5.76 10.71
CA LEU A 154 1.11 -6.73 11.43
C LEU A 154 1.21 -6.40 12.92
N HIS A 155 1.29 -5.12 13.29
CA HIS A 155 1.23 -4.67 14.67
C HIS A 155 -0.11 -5.02 15.33
N THR A 156 -1.24 -4.71 14.67
CA THR A 156 -2.58 -5.09 15.15
C THR A 156 -2.69 -6.59 15.39
N LEU A 157 -2.25 -7.40 14.44
CA LEU A 157 -2.29 -8.86 14.55
C LEU A 157 -1.36 -9.40 15.65
N ALA A 158 -0.20 -8.76 15.87
CA ALA A 158 0.70 -9.12 16.96
C ALA A 158 0.09 -8.82 18.33
N SER A 159 -0.62 -7.70 18.49
CA SER A 159 -1.35 -7.41 19.74
C SER A 159 -2.46 -8.43 19.97
N ILE A 160 -3.25 -8.73 18.94
CA ILE A 160 -4.33 -9.73 19.03
C ILE A 160 -3.78 -11.12 19.37
N ALA A 161 -2.63 -11.51 18.79
CA ALA A 161 -1.98 -12.77 19.11
C ALA A 161 -1.71 -12.89 20.62
N ARG A 162 -1.16 -11.82 21.22
CA ARG A 162 -0.91 -11.75 22.67
C ARG A 162 -2.20 -11.79 23.50
N GLU A 163 -3.24 -11.08 23.07
CA GLU A 163 -4.55 -11.05 23.75
C GLU A 163 -5.26 -12.41 23.73
N THR A 164 -5.07 -13.17 22.65
CA THR A 164 -5.73 -14.47 22.42
C THR A 164 -4.86 -15.66 22.81
N GLY A 165 -3.64 -15.43 23.31
CA GLY A 165 -2.70 -16.50 23.68
C GLY A 165 -2.13 -17.27 22.48
N ARG A 166 -2.19 -16.69 21.27
CA ARG A 166 -1.66 -17.30 20.04
C ARG A 166 -0.24 -16.84 19.74
N TYR A 167 0.52 -17.71 19.11
CA TYR A 167 1.84 -17.41 18.56
C TYR A 167 1.72 -16.99 17.10
N MET A 168 2.23 -15.79 16.80
CA MET A 168 2.18 -15.22 15.46
C MET A 168 3.42 -15.60 14.63
N GLY A 169 3.22 -16.06 13.39
CA GLY A 169 4.30 -16.27 12.42
C GLY A 169 3.96 -15.76 11.01
N LEU A 170 4.99 -15.36 10.27
CA LEU A 170 4.85 -14.73 8.95
C LEU A 170 5.06 -15.73 7.81
N LEU A 171 4.01 -16.03 7.07
CA LEU A 171 3.96 -16.97 5.96
C LEU A 171 4.19 -16.22 4.65
N GLY A 172 5.46 -16.01 4.31
CA GLY A 172 5.86 -15.45 3.03
C GLY A 172 7.09 -14.56 3.10
N ARG A 173 7.97 -14.69 2.10
CA ARG A 173 9.23 -13.92 2.02
C ARG A 173 9.02 -12.41 2.05
N SER A 174 7.95 -11.91 1.42
CA SER A 174 7.64 -10.49 1.41
C SER A 174 7.38 -9.95 2.83
N LEU A 175 6.56 -10.64 3.62
CA LEU A 175 6.28 -10.28 5.02
C LEU A 175 7.54 -10.31 5.89
N VAL A 176 8.37 -11.34 5.73
CA VAL A 176 9.64 -11.47 6.45
C VAL A 176 10.60 -10.33 6.09
N ASN A 177 10.71 -10.00 4.80
CA ASN A 177 11.56 -8.90 4.34
C ASN A 177 11.08 -7.54 4.85
N MET A 178 9.77 -7.28 4.82
CA MET A 178 9.17 -6.01 5.26
C MET A 178 9.22 -5.85 6.79
N SER A 179 8.89 -6.88 7.56
CA SER A 179 9.03 -6.85 9.03
C SER A 179 10.49 -6.70 9.46
N GLY A 180 11.42 -7.35 8.77
CA GLY A 180 12.84 -7.17 9.02
C GLY A 180 13.32 -5.74 8.70
N ALA A 181 12.76 -5.09 7.69
CA ALA A 181 13.06 -3.68 7.38
C ALA A 181 12.51 -2.78 8.48
N ALA A 182 11.28 -3.03 8.94
CA ALA A 182 10.66 -2.29 10.03
C ALA A 182 11.48 -2.41 11.33
N LYS A 183 12.02 -3.59 11.64
CA LYS A 183 12.94 -3.79 12.76
C LYS A 183 14.22 -2.96 12.62
N ALA A 184 14.84 -2.97 11.45
CA ALA A 184 16.08 -2.21 11.19
C ALA A 184 15.86 -0.68 11.26
N THR A 185 14.65 -0.22 10.93
CA THR A 185 14.32 1.21 10.99
C THR A 185 13.66 1.66 12.30
N GLY A 186 13.44 0.75 13.26
CA GLY A 186 12.81 1.06 14.54
C GLY A 186 11.29 1.22 14.49
N LEU A 187 10.66 0.79 13.40
CA LEU A 187 9.21 0.82 13.19
C LEU A 187 8.50 -0.45 13.69
N TRP A 188 9.25 -1.48 14.11
CA TRP A 188 8.68 -2.71 14.67
C TRP A 188 8.74 -2.69 16.20
N PRO A 189 7.60 -2.68 16.90
CA PRO A 189 7.57 -2.68 18.37
C PRO A 189 8.21 -3.94 18.96
N GLY A 190 8.99 -3.77 20.03
CA GLY A 190 9.63 -4.91 20.72
C GLY A 190 8.64 -5.87 21.39
N SER A 191 7.43 -5.41 21.67
CA SER A 191 6.31 -6.23 22.16
C SER A 191 5.80 -7.25 21.14
N ASP A 192 6.02 -6.97 19.85
CA ASP A 192 5.42 -7.72 18.75
C ASP A 192 6.29 -8.93 18.43
N LYS A 193 6.09 -9.98 19.20
CA LYS A 193 6.85 -11.21 19.09
C LYS A 193 6.39 -12.01 17.88
N LEU A 194 7.35 -12.39 17.05
CA LEU A 194 7.16 -13.31 15.93
C LEU A 194 7.92 -14.60 16.22
N ILE A 195 7.31 -15.73 15.92
CA ILE A 195 8.00 -17.03 15.88
C ILE A 195 8.32 -17.43 14.45
N SER A 196 9.29 -18.33 14.30
CA SER A 196 9.62 -18.92 13.01
C SER A 196 8.41 -19.67 12.44
N PRO A 197 8.07 -19.52 11.15
CA PRO A 197 7.03 -20.31 10.49
C PRO A 197 7.18 -21.82 10.69
N ALA A 198 8.42 -22.32 10.67
CA ALA A 198 8.73 -23.73 10.92
C ALA A 198 8.28 -24.21 12.32
N HIS A 199 8.19 -23.31 13.31
CA HIS A 199 7.71 -23.67 14.64
C HIS A 199 6.18 -23.76 14.72
N LEU A 200 5.44 -23.08 13.83
CA LEU A 200 3.98 -23.10 13.84
C LEU A 200 3.41 -24.50 13.65
N GLY A 201 4.08 -25.35 12.86
CA GLY A 201 3.66 -26.73 12.61
C GLY A 201 3.70 -27.64 13.85
N TYR A 202 4.46 -27.27 14.88
CA TYR A 202 4.61 -28.06 16.12
C TYR A 202 3.70 -27.58 17.26
N LEU A 203 2.99 -26.46 17.08
CA LEU A 203 2.10 -25.92 18.09
C LEU A 203 0.72 -26.60 18.03
N PRO A 204 -0.01 -26.67 19.16
CA PRO A 204 -1.43 -26.95 19.14
C PRO A 204 -2.17 -26.00 18.20
N ARG A 205 -3.15 -26.52 17.44
CA ARG A 205 -3.86 -25.76 16.39
C ARG A 205 -4.42 -24.42 16.89
N HIS A 206 -5.06 -24.43 18.06
CA HIS A 206 -5.68 -23.24 18.66
C HIS A 206 -4.67 -22.17 19.12
N GLU A 207 -3.38 -22.47 19.18
CA GLU A 207 -2.32 -21.51 19.53
C GLU A 207 -1.71 -20.85 18.29
N VAL A 208 -2.11 -21.23 17.07
CA VAL A 208 -1.48 -20.73 15.84
C VAL A 208 -2.20 -19.50 15.29
N LEU A 209 -1.44 -18.43 15.04
CA LEU A 209 -1.83 -17.30 14.18
C LEU A 209 -0.82 -17.13 13.05
N GLY A 210 -1.18 -17.55 11.84
CA GLY A 210 -0.38 -17.33 10.64
C GLY A 210 -0.78 -16.03 9.94
N VAL A 211 0.19 -15.26 9.46
CA VAL A 211 -0.10 -14.14 8.55
C VAL A 211 0.45 -14.47 7.17
N ALA A 212 -0.40 -14.53 6.16
CA ALA A 212 -0.03 -14.98 4.83
C ALA A 212 -0.19 -13.90 3.76
N THR A 213 0.72 -13.86 2.80
CA THR A 213 0.48 -13.15 1.53
C THR A 213 -0.37 -14.00 0.59
N GLY A 214 -0.98 -13.36 -0.42
CA GLY A 214 -1.75 -14.05 -1.46
C GLY A 214 -3.24 -13.79 -1.42
N SER A 215 -3.65 -12.67 -0.83
CA SER A 215 -5.07 -12.32 -0.67
C SER A 215 -5.79 -12.07 -2.01
N GLN A 216 -5.04 -11.87 -3.11
CA GLN A 216 -5.59 -11.63 -4.46
C GLN A 216 -5.56 -12.90 -5.34
N GLY A 217 -5.30 -14.07 -4.76
CA GLY A 217 -5.20 -15.32 -5.53
C GLY A 217 -3.90 -15.46 -6.32
N GLU A 218 -2.85 -14.67 -6.01
CA GLU A 218 -1.65 -14.63 -6.82
C GLU A 218 -0.90 -15.98 -6.80
N PRO A 219 -0.30 -16.38 -7.95
CA PRO A 219 0.42 -17.64 -8.04
C PRO A 219 1.68 -17.65 -7.16
N ARG A 220 2.00 -18.81 -6.59
CA ARG A 220 3.20 -19.06 -5.74
C ARG A 220 3.22 -18.30 -4.40
N THR A 221 2.09 -17.79 -3.94
CA THR A 221 1.94 -17.18 -2.61
C THR A 221 1.77 -18.22 -1.51
N ALA A 222 2.01 -17.83 -0.26
CA ALA A 222 1.88 -18.73 0.88
C ALA A 222 0.45 -19.26 1.03
N LEU A 223 -0.55 -18.38 0.90
CA LEU A 223 -1.95 -18.77 0.98
C LEU A 223 -2.35 -19.78 -0.10
N ARG A 224 -1.85 -19.60 -1.34
CA ARG A 224 -2.09 -20.56 -2.42
C ARG A 224 -1.47 -21.92 -2.13
N ARG A 225 -0.25 -21.95 -1.56
CA ARG A 225 0.41 -23.20 -1.17
C ARG A 225 -0.35 -23.92 -0.04
N LEU A 226 -0.85 -23.17 0.94
CA LEU A 226 -1.70 -23.70 2.01
C LEU A 226 -2.99 -24.31 1.46
N ALA A 227 -3.69 -23.60 0.57
CA ALA A 227 -4.90 -24.09 -0.09
C ALA A 227 -4.66 -25.34 -0.97
N GLN A 228 -3.41 -25.60 -1.36
CA GLN A 228 -3.00 -26.75 -2.16
C GLN A 228 -2.38 -27.90 -1.33
N GLY A 229 -2.28 -27.75 0.00
CA GLY A 229 -1.59 -28.73 0.85
C GLY A 229 -0.10 -28.88 0.51
N SER A 230 0.56 -27.82 0.05
CA SER A 230 1.95 -27.84 -0.42
C SER A 230 2.85 -26.82 0.30
N HIS A 231 2.34 -26.22 1.38
CA HIS A 231 3.14 -25.31 2.19
C HIS A 231 4.15 -26.10 3.03
N PRO A 232 5.43 -25.70 3.09
CA PRO A 232 6.48 -26.52 3.69
C PRO A 232 6.37 -26.69 5.21
N ASP A 233 5.76 -25.72 5.90
CA ASP A 233 5.76 -25.70 7.37
C ASP A 233 4.59 -26.46 8.00
N PHE A 234 3.39 -26.42 7.38
CA PHE A 234 2.19 -27.13 7.83
C PHE A 234 1.10 -27.09 6.75
N GLU A 235 0.12 -27.98 6.87
CA GLU A 235 -1.09 -28.03 6.04
C GLU A 235 -2.31 -27.50 6.82
N LEU A 236 -3.30 -27.00 6.08
CA LEU A 236 -4.58 -26.62 6.67
C LEU A 236 -5.47 -27.84 6.85
N GLU A 237 -6.18 -27.89 7.97
CA GLU A 237 -7.12 -28.95 8.32
C GLU A 237 -8.54 -28.41 8.42
N ALA A 238 -9.53 -29.31 8.32
CA ALA A 238 -10.92 -28.95 8.57
C ALA A 238 -11.09 -28.30 9.96
N GLY A 239 -11.84 -27.19 10.00
CA GLY A 239 -12.01 -26.37 11.21
C GLY A 239 -10.95 -25.28 11.43
N ASP A 240 -9.87 -25.25 10.64
CA ASP A 240 -9.00 -24.06 10.59
C ASP A 240 -9.75 -22.88 9.95
N THR A 241 -9.36 -21.65 10.29
CA THR A 241 -10.00 -20.42 9.82
C THR A 241 -9.04 -19.57 8.99
N VAL A 242 -9.51 -19.08 7.85
CA VAL A 242 -8.80 -18.13 6.98
C VAL A 242 -9.60 -16.84 6.90
N ILE A 243 -9.00 -15.73 7.32
CA ILE A 243 -9.59 -14.39 7.32
C ILE A 243 -8.96 -13.56 6.21
N PHE A 244 -9.77 -13.17 5.23
CA PHE A 244 -9.36 -12.29 4.14
C PHE A 244 -9.43 -10.82 4.58
N SER A 245 -8.31 -10.29 5.07
CA SER A 245 -8.18 -8.93 5.58
C SER A 245 -7.72 -7.95 4.47
N ALA A 246 -8.24 -8.16 3.26
CA ALA A 246 -7.95 -7.42 2.04
C ALA A 246 -9.20 -7.29 1.16
N ARG A 247 -9.33 -6.18 0.44
CA ARG A 247 -10.34 -6.04 -0.62
C ARG A 247 -9.84 -6.65 -1.93
N ALA A 248 -10.76 -7.22 -2.72
CA ALA A 248 -10.47 -7.62 -4.09
C ALA A 248 -10.04 -6.39 -4.91
N ILE A 249 -8.90 -6.50 -5.58
CA ILE A 249 -8.46 -5.53 -6.57
C ILE A 249 -9.16 -5.88 -7.90
N PRO A 250 -9.74 -4.89 -8.60
CA PRO A 250 -10.37 -5.12 -9.91
C PRO A 250 -9.52 -5.98 -10.85
N GLY A 251 -10.12 -7.02 -11.42
CA GLY A 251 -9.48 -7.97 -12.33
C GLY A 251 -8.90 -9.23 -11.66
N ASN A 252 -8.96 -9.35 -10.33
CA ASN A 252 -8.50 -10.54 -9.59
C ASN A 252 -9.66 -11.38 -9.01
N GLU A 253 -10.92 -11.02 -9.26
CA GLU A 253 -12.10 -11.63 -8.65
C GLU A 253 -12.13 -13.15 -8.84
N GLU A 254 -11.97 -13.62 -10.08
CA GLU A 254 -11.97 -15.06 -10.39
C GLU A 254 -10.86 -15.83 -9.66
N ALA A 255 -9.68 -15.21 -9.52
CA ALA A 255 -8.53 -15.83 -8.86
C ALA A 255 -8.77 -15.98 -7.34
N ILE A 256 -9.41 -14.96 -6.74
CA ILE A 256 -9.80 -14.96 -5.32
C ILE A 256 -10.90 -15.99 -5.09
N GLU A 257 -11.95 -16.01 -5.91
CA GLU A 257 -13.05 -16.98 -5.81
C GLU A 257 -12.57 -18.41 -5.94
N ALA A 258 -11.67 -18.69 -6.89
CA ALA A 258 -11.07 -20.01 -7.06
C ALA A 258 -10.26 -20.43 -5.81
N LEU A 259 -9.55 -19.50 -5.19
CA LEU A 259 -8.80 -19.76 -3.95
C LEU A 259 -9.73 -20.02 -2.77
N ILE A 260 -10.77 -19.20 -2.59
CA ILE A 260 -11.79 -19.39 -1.54
C ILE A 260 -12.48 -20.75 -1.72
N SER A 261 -12.83 -21.11 -2.96
CA SER A 261 -13.42 -22.42 -3.27
C SER A 261 -12.49 -23.58 -2.89
N GLN A 262 -11.19 -23.47 -3.15
CA GLN A 262 -10.21 -24.48 -2.75
C GLN A 262 -10.11 -24.61 -1.22
N LEU A 263 -10.03 -23.50 -0.50
CA LEU A 263 -9.99 -23.51 0.96
C LEU A 263 -11.25 -24.15 1.56
N ARG A 264 -12.44 -23.75 1.08
CA ARG A 264 -13.71 -24.33 1.55
C ARG A 264 -13.81 -25.84 1.29
N LYS A 265 -13.23 -26.36 0.20
CA LYS A 265 -13.17 -27.81 -0.07
C LYS A 265 -12.31 -28.58 0.94
N LEU A 266 -11.36 -27.93 1.61
CA LEU A 266 -10.58 -28.52 2.70
C LEU A 266 -11.34 -28.53 4.05
N GLY A 267 -12.56 -28.01 4.10
CA GLY A 267 -13.30 -27.82 5.36
C GLY A 267 -12.80 -26.64 6.19
N VAL A 268 -12.05 -25.72 5.58
CA VAL A 268 -11.57 -24.48 6.20
C VAL A 268 -12.70 -23.45 6.21
N ILE A 269 -12.86 -22.78 7.36
CA ILE A 269 -13.78 -21.66 7.51
C ILE A 269 -13.16 -20.44 6.85
N VAL A 270 -13.84 -19.83 5.88
CA VAL A 270 -13.34 -18.65 5.17
C VAL A 270 -14.22 -17.46 5.51
N ILE A 271 -13.62 -16.38 6.00
CA ILE A 271 -14.28 -15.13 6.36
C ILE A 271 -13.72 -14.02 5.48
N THR A 272 -14.57 -13.33 4.73
CA THR A 272 -14.18 -12.14 3.96
C THR A 272 -14.58 -10.84 4.67
N ALA A 273 -14.10 -9.71 4.15
CA ALA A 273 -14.44 -8.40 4.70
C ALA A 273 -15.95 -8.12 4.62
N GLU A 274 -16.62 -8.66 3.61
CA GLU A 274 -18.07 -8.58 3.42
C GLU A 274 -18.84 -9.44 4.43
N ASP A 275 -18.27 -10.58 4.86
CA ASP A 275 -18.90 -11.52 5.80
C ASP A 275 -18.77 -11.09 7.27
N ALA A 276 -17.70 -10.37 7.61
CA ALA A 276 -17.23 -10.20 8.99
C ALA A 276 -18.15 -9.42 9.94
N GLY A 277 -19.17 -8.71 9.44
CA GLY A 277 -20.10 -7.88 10.24
C GLY A 277 -19.47 -6.68 10.95
N ALA A 278 -18.14 -6.63 11.04
CA ALA A 278 -17.31 -5.56 11.57
C ALA A 278 -16.11 -5.31 10.63
N PRO A 279 -15.48 -4.12 10.68
CA PRO A 279 -14.33 -3.81 9.85
C PRO A 279 -13.15 -4.72 10.14
N ILE A 280 -12.74 -5.52 9.15
CA ILE A 280 -11.52 -6.34 9.20
C ILE A 280 -10.50 -5.96 8.12
N HIS A 281 -10.79 -4.95 7.32
CA HIS A 281 -9.89 -4.40 6.32
C HIS A 281 -10.03 -2.88 6.26
N ALA A 282 -8.88 -2.19 6.21
CA ALA A 282 -8.79 -0.79 5.87
C ALA A 282 -8.02 -0.66 4.55
N SER A 283 -8.57 0.15 3.63
CA SER A 283 -7.83 0.54 2.43
C SER A 283 -6.76 1.56 2.79
N GLY A 284 -5.66 1.57 2.04
CA GLY A 284 -4.65 2.62 2.15
C GLY A 284 -4.99 3.89 1.36
N HIS A 285 -6.00 3.85 0.49
CA HIS A 285 -6.28 4.89 -0.50
C HIS A 285 -7.50 5.74 -0.13
N PRO A 286 -7.59 6.99 -0.59
CA PRO A 286 -8.57 7.96 -0.09
C PRO A 286 -9.91 7.74 -0.78
N ALA A 287 -10.99 7.72 0.01
CA ALA A 287 -12.35 7.73 -0.52
C ALA A 287 -12.78 9.16 -0.92
N GLN A 288 -13.98 9.31 -1.47
CA GLN A 288 -14.45 10.57 -2.04
C GLN A 288 -14.37 11.78 -1.10
N ASP A 289 -14.63 11.61 0.19
CA ASP A 289 -14.68 12.75 1.10
C ASP A 289 -13.27 13.24 1.47
N GLU A 290 -12.30 12.33 1.58
CA GLU A 290 -10.88 12.65 1.73
C GLU A 290 -10.35 13.38 0.50
N LEU A 291 -10.65 12.86 -0.71
CA LEU A 291 -10.28 13.51 -1.97
C LEU A 291 -10.79 14.95 -2.03
N LYS A 292 -12.09 15.16 -1.72
CA LYS A 292 -12.69 16.51 -1.66
C LYS A 292 -12.02 17.39 -0.61
N ALA A 293 -11.70 16.85 0.57
CA ALA A 293 -11.01 17.59 1.63
C ALA A 293 -9.63 18.07 1.17
N MET A 294 -8.82 17.18 0.58
CA MET A 294 -7.50 17.53 0.07
C MET A 294 -7.55 18.62 -1.01
N TYR A 295 -8.51 18.56 -1.93
CA TYR A 295 -8.68 19.63 -2.93
C TYR A 295 -9.08 20.97 -2.30
N ARG A 296 -9.92 20.97 -1.25
CA ARG A 296 -10.29 22.19 -0.52
C ARG A 296 -9.10 22.78 0.25
N TRP A 297 -8.20 21.93 0.75
CA TRP A 297 -6.99 22.37 1.47
C TRP A 297 -5.92 22.90 0.52
N VAL A 298 -5.58 22.14 -0.53
CA VAL A 298 -4.47 22.46 -1.44
C VAL A 298 -4.84 23.53 -2.47
N GLN A 299 -6.12 23.63 -2.86
CA GLN A 299 -6.66 24.59 -3.82
C GLN A 299 -5.85 24.70 -5.14
N PRO A 300 -5.56 23.58 -5.83
CA PRO A 300 -4.78 23.62 -7.06
C PRO A 300 -5.55 24.28 -8.21
N ARG A 301 -4.84 24.88 -9.16
CA ARG A 301 -5.45 25.38 -10.41
C ARG A 301 -5.86 24.26 -11.37
N ILE A 302 -5.18 23.12 -11.28
CA ILE A 302 -5.37 21.96 -12.17
C ILE A 302 -5.31 20.68 -11.34
N ALA A 303 -6.29 19.80 -11.50
CA ALA A 303 -6.23 18.42 -11.03
C ALA A 303 -5.75 17.49 -12.16
N ILE A 304 -4.81 16.61 -11.83
CA ILE A 304 -4.30 15.56 -12.72
C ILE A 304 -4.50 14.23 -11.98
N PRO A 305 -5.64 13.54 -12.17
CA PRO A 305 -5.86 12.22 -11.62
C PRO A 305 -4.86 11.20 -12.15
N VAL A 306 -4.26 10.40 -11.25
CA VAL A 306 -3.34 9.31 -11.56
C VAL A 306 -3.61 8.11 -10.64
N HIS A 307 -2.85 7.02 -10.78
CA HIS A 307 -2.94 5.83 -9.92
C HIS A 307 -4.36 5.25 -9.84
N GLY A 308 -4.88 4.84 -10.99
CA GLY A 308 -6.20 4.26 -11.14
C GLY A 308 -6.48 3.88 -12.60
N GLU A 309 -7.53 3.08 -12.81
CA GLU A 309 -8.04 2.80 -14.15
C GLU A 309 -8.80 4.00 -14.74
N ALA A 310 -9.23 3.91 -16.00
CA ALA A 310 -9.88 5.00 -16.70
C ALA A 310 -11.11 5.55 -15.95
N GLU A 311 -11.98 4.66 -15.47
CA GLU A 311 -13.17 5.03 -14.70
C GLU A 311 -12.80 5.78 -13.41
N HIS A 312 -11.81 5.28 -12.67
CA HIS A 312 -11.33 5.92 -11.45
C HIS A 312 -10.84 7.36 -11.72
N MET A 313 -10.06 7.54 -12.79
CA MET A 313 -9.55 8.87 -13.17
C MET A 313 -10.64 9.83 -13.63
N ASP A 314 -11.66 9.33 -14.35
CA ASP A 314 -12.80 10.13 -14.79
C ASP A 314 -13.66 10.59 -13.60
N VAL A 315 -14.00 9.68 -12.69
CA VAL A 315 -14.73 10.02 -11.45
C VAL A 315 -13.93 11.00 -10.60
N HIS A 316 -12.62 10.80 -10.45
CA HIS A 316 -11.76 11.72 -9.72
C HIS A 316 -11.73 13.12 -10.34
N ALA A 317 -11.69 13.22 -11.67
CA ALA A 317 -11.73 14.51 -12.36
C ALA A 317 -13.02 15.29 -12.02
N ASP A 318 -14.15 14.61 -11.93
CA ASP A 318 -15.43 15.23 -11.59
C ASP A 318 -15.51 15.62 -10.11
N LEU A 319 -14.96 14.80 -9.20
CA LEU A 319 -14.80 15.16 -7.79
C LEU A 319 -13.95 16.43 -7.61
N ALA A 320 -12.85 16.54 -8.34
CA ALA A 320 -11.97 17.71 -8.29
C ALA A 320 -12.69 18.98 -8.77
N LYS A 321 -13.41 18.91 -9.90
CA LYS A 321 -14.23 20.03 -10.40
C LYS A 321 -15.32 20.41 -9.38
N GLY A 322 -16.01 19.41 -8.82
CA GLY A 322 -17.03 19.61 -7.79
C GLY A 322 -16.50 20.22 -6.50
N ALA A 323 -15.21 20.01 -6.19
CA ALA A 323 -14.50 20.64 -5.08
C ALA A 323 -13.96 22.04 -5.42
N GLY A 324 -14.21 22.57 -6.62
CA GLY A 324 -13.85 23.92 -7.03
C GLY A 324 -12.56 24.04 -7.85
N VAL A 325 -11.94 22.93 -8.26
CA VAL A 325 -10.75 22.98 -9.11
C VAL A 325 -11.13 23.45 -10.53
N PRO A 326 -10.54 24.54 -11.06
CA PRO A 326 -10.97 25.12 -12.34
C PRO A 326 -10.82 24.20 -13.56
N ARG A 327 -9.86 23.27 -13.51
CA ARG A 327 -9.56 22.37 -14.63
C ARG A 327 -9.12 21.00 -14.11
N ALA A 328 -9.69 19.93 -14.67
CA ALA A 328 -9.17 18.59 -14.51
C ALA A 328 -8.63 18.08 -15.85
N MET A 329 -7.49 17.39 -15.82
CA MET A 329 -6.81 16.84 -16.99
C MET A 329 -6.62 15.34 -16.83
N VAL A 330 -7.42 14.55 -17.55
CA VAL A 330 -7.32 13.08 -17.57
C VAL A 330 -6.53 12.63 -18.80
N GLY A 331 -5.56 11.75 -18.59
CA GLY A 331 -4.76 11.19 -19.67
C GLY A 331 -4.32 9.77 -19.43
N ARG A 332 -3.44 9.31 -20.32
CA ARG A 332 -2.94 7.94 -20.34
C ARG A 332 -1.42 7.95 -20.33
N ASN A 333 -0.83 6.80 -20.04
CA ASN A 333 0.61 6.61 -20.15
C ASN A 333 1.10 7.08 -21.53
N GLY A 334 2.14 7.92 -21.55
CA GLY A 334 2.72 8.50 -22.76
C GLY A 334 2.22 9.90 -23.12
N ASP A 335 1.14 10.37 -22.48
CA ASP A 335 0.65 11.74 -22.67
C ASP A 335 1.55 12.76 -21.94
N LEU A 336 1.74 13.93 -22.56
CA LEU A 336 2.48 15.06 -21.99
C LEU A 336 1.48 16.12 -21.48
N PHE A 337 1.47 16.33 -20.16
CA PHE A 337 0.67 17.35 -19.49
C PHE A 337 1.43 18.68 -19.43
N MET A 338 0.91 19.69 -20.10
CA MET A 338 1.41 21.06 -20.04
C MET A 338 0.64 21.77 -18.93
N VAL A 339 1.35 22.28 -17.92
CA VAL A 339 0.76 22.98 -16.76
C VAL A 339 0.81 24.49 -16.95
N ARG A 340 1.94 25.01 -17.46
CA ARG A 340 2.22 26.44 -17.69
C ARG A 340 3.04 26.61 -18.99
N PRO A 341 2.97 27.78 -19.64
CA PRO A 341 2.08 28.91 -19.35
C PRO A 341 0.63 28.64 -19.76
N VAL A 342 0.41 27.84 -20.81
CA VAL A 342 -0.91 27.45 -21.32
C VAL A 342 -1.17 25.98 -20.99
N PRO A 343 -2.17 25.66 -20.15
CA PRO A 343 -2.41 24.28 -19.79
C PRO A 343 -3.08 23.48 -20.92
N GLY A 344 -2.68 22.23 -21.10
CA GLY A 344 -3.22 21.32 -22.09
C GLY A 344 -2.56 19.95 -22.06
N ILE A 345 -3.03 19.03 -22.90
CA ILE A 345 -2.47 17.68 -23.01
C ILE A 345 -2.06 17.44 -24.47
N ARG A 346 -0.80 17.05 -24.68
CA ARG A 346 -0.37 16.46 -25.96
C ARG A 346 -0.40 14.94 -25.80
N ARG A 347 -1.21 14.28 -26.63
CA ARG A 347 -1.42 12.83 -26.52
C ARG A 347 -0.22 12.06 -27.08
N GLN A 348 0.14 10.97 -26.41
CA GLN A 348 1.10 9.96 -26.88
C GLN A 348 2.41 10.54 -27.41
N VAL A 349 3.00 11.47 -26.65
CA VAL A 349 4.30 12.09 -26.99
C VAL A 349 5.46 11.13 -26.72
N VAL A 350 5.31 10.27 -25.72
CA VAL A 350 6.33 9.29 -25.31
C VAL A 350 5.84 7.89 -25.59
N GLU A 351 6.70 7.05 -26.19
CA GLU A 351 6.39 5.62 -26.38
C GLU A 351 6.26 4.94 -25.01
N THR A 352 5.18 4.20 -24.83
CA THR A 352 4.94 3.41 -23.62
C THR A 352 4.62 1.97 -23.96
N GLY A 353 4.79 1.09 -22.98
CA GLY A 353 4.55 -0.35 -23.12
C GLY A 353 4.85 -1.09 -21.82
N ARG A 354 4.71 -2.41 -21.85
CA ARG A 354 4.99 -3.28 -20.69
C ARG A 354 6.27 -4.09 -20.94
N LEU A 355 7.09 -4.17 -19.90
CA LEU A 355 8.24 -5.08 -19.84
C LEU A 355 7.98 -6.11 -18.75
N GLY A 356 8.06 -7.39 -19.10
CA GLY A 356 8.02 -8.52 -18.18
C GLY A 356 9.43 -8.88 -17.74
N TRP A 357 9.57 -9.44 -16.54
CA TRP A 357 10.84 -9.96 -16.04
C TRP A 357 10.91 -11.47 -16.24
N GLN A 358 11.77 -11.93 -17.16
CA GLN A 358 11.95 -13.34 -17.48
C GLN A 358 13.44 -13.69 -17.53
N LYS A 359 13.84 -14.79 -16.88
CA LYS A 359 15.23 -15.30 -16.90
C LYS A 359 16.31 -14.23 -16.67
N GLN A 360 16.07 -13.32 -15.72
CA GLN A 360 16.96 -12.20 -15.37
C GLN A 360 17.07 -11.09 -16.43
N GLU A 361 16.14 -11.02 -17.37
CA GLU A 361 16.09 -9.98 -18.40
C GLU A 361 14.69 -9.34 -18.49
N LEU A 362 14.66 -8.09 -18.98
CA LEU A 362 13.42 -7.39 -19.30
C LEU A 362 13.02 -7.72 -20.74
N VAL A 363 11.85 -8.30 -20.91
CA VAL A 363 11.29 -8.66 -22.23
C VAL A 363 10.02 -7.88 -22.50
N ARG A 364 9.80 -7.43 -23.75
CA ARG A 364 8.55 -6.75 -24.11
C ARG A 364 7.39 -7.73 -24.00
N VAL A 365 6.34 -7.34 -23.29
CA VAL A 365 5.09 -8.08 -23.17
C VAL A 365 4.06 -7.33 -24.02
N TYR A 366 3.43 -8.06 -24.94
CA TYR A 366 2.42 -7.55 -25.85
C TYR A 366 1.02 -7.78 -25.27
#